data_AF-A0A962Z3S5-F1
#
_entry.id   AF-A0A962Z3S5-F1
#
_cell.length_a   1.000
_cell.length_b   1.000
_cell.length_c   1.000
_cell.angle_alpha   90.00
_cell.angle_beta   90.00
_cell.angle_gamma   90.00
#
_symmetry.space_group_name_H-M   'P 1'
#
loop_
_entity.id
_entity.type
_entity.pdbx_description
1 polymer ?
#
loop_
_entity_poly.entity_id
_entity_poly.type
_entity_poly.pdbx_seq_one_letter_code
_entity_poly.pdbx_strand_id
1 'polypeptide(L)'
;IQGRDINFGDTHHPAFSETEGEYNGRYLFINDKANPRMAVIDLHDFETKQIVVNPFFKNEHGGAFVTPNTEYVMEAAQYAAPYSSDFVPLEEFNEQYRGGVTYWKFDDKVGRLDPSQSFT
;
A
#
# COMPACT_ATOMS: atom_id res chain seq x y z
N ILE A 1 0.55 -13.85 -4.88
CA ILE A 1 1.18 -13.59 -3.56
C ILE A 1 1.54 -14.92 -2.92
N GLN A 2 2.79 -15.09 -2.47
CA GLN A 2 3.29 -16.38 -1.89
C GLN A 2 2.98 -17.60 -2.78
N GLY A 3 3.20 -17.47 -4.10
CA GLY A 3 2.96 -18.56 -5.06
C GLY A 3 1.49 -18.82 -5.41
N ARG A 4 0.54 -17.98 -4.97
CA ARG A 4 -0.89 -18.11 -5.31
C ARG A 4 -1.40 -16.94 -6.14
N ASP A 5 -2.29 -17.24 -7.08
CA ASP A 5 -3.05 -16.23 -7.82
C ASP A 5 -4.12 -15.60 -6.92
N ILE A 6 -4.35 -14.30 -7.10
CA ILE A 6 -5.27 -13.51 -6.29
C ILE A 6 -6.44 -13.09 -7.16
N ASN A 7 -7.60 -13.69 -6.91
CA ASN A 7 -8.81 -13.54 -7.72
C ASN A 7 -9.88 -12.65 -7.06
N PHE A 8 -9.54 -12.01 -5.93
CA PHE A 8 -10.43 -11.10 -5.21
C PHE A 8 -9.60 -9.98 -4.56
N GLY A 9 -10.27 -8.93 -4.10
CA GLY A 9 -9.69 -7.86 -3.31
C GLY A 9 -10.77 -7.20 -2.45
N ASP A 10 -10.35 -6.50 -1.41
CA ASP A 10 -11.19 -5.72 -0.53
C ASP A 10 -10.63 -4.30 -0.49
N THR A 11 -11.15 -3.42 -1.35
CA THR A 11 -10.63 -2.05 -1.50
C THR A 11 -11.28 -1.08 -0.54
N HIS A 12 -10.50 -0.22 0.11
CA HIS A 12 -11.02 0.64 1.20
C HIS A 12 -10.92 2.14 0.91
N HIS A 13 -9.72 2.68 0.80
CA HIS A 13 -9.50 4.12 0.91
C HIS A 13 -8.84 4.68 -0.35
N PRO A 14 -9.62 5.19 -1.31
CA PRO A 14 -9.05 5.92 -2.44
C PRO A 14 -8.47 7.26 -1.97
N ALA A 15 -7.30 7.61 -2.48
CA ALA A 15 -6.68 8.92 -2.32
C ALA A 15 -6.25 9.47 -3.68
N PHE A 16 -6.38 10.77 -3.87
CA PHE A 16 -5.98 11.45 -5.10
C PHE A 16 -4.58 12.02 -4.97
N SER A 17 -3.84 12.09 -6.08
CA SER A 17 -2.57 12.80 -6.10
C SER A 17 -2.76 14.31 -5.89
N GLU A 18 -1.82 14.87 -5.13
CA GLU A 18 -1.77 16.27 -4.70
C GLU A 18 -0.50 16.97 -5.22
N THR A 19 -0.61 18.27 -5.46
CA THR A 19 0.49 19.23 -5.61
C THR A 19 0.25 20.36 -4.62
N GLU A 20 1.22 20.64 -3.74
CA GLU A 20 1.09 21.66 -2.69
C GLU A 20 -0.16 21.49 -1.80
N GLY A 21 -0.62 20.25 -1.63
CA GLY A 21 -1.80 19.90 -0.82
C GLY A 21 -3.15 20.01 -1.56
N GLU A 22 -3.13 20.38 -2.84
CA GLU A 22 -4.33 20.49 -3.66
C GLU A 22 -4.40 19.34 -4.67
N TYR A 23 -5.59 18.76 -4.86
CA TYR A 23 -5.77 17.68 -5.83
C TYR A 23 -5.40 18.13 -7.24
N ASN A 24 -4.49 17.38 -7.86
CA ASN A 24 -4.00 17.69 -9.20
C ASN A 24 -4.63 16.82 -10.30
N GLY A 25 -5.48 15.86 -9.93
CA GLY A 25 -6.28 15.07 -10.87
C GLY A 25 -5.51 14.11 -11.77
N ARG A 26 -4.26 13.76 -11.43
CA ARG A 26 -3.42 12.86 -12.25
C ARG A 26 -3.59 11.38 -11.92
N TYR A 27 -3.57 11.04 -10.63
CA TYR A 27 -3.58 9.66 -10.16
C TYR A 27 -4.55 9.46 -9.01
N LEU A 28 -5.03 8.23 -8.89
CA LEU A 28 -5.73 7.70 -7.71
C LEU A 28 -4.95 6.51 -7.17
N PHE A 29 -4.80 6.46 -5.86
CA PHE A 29 -4.21 5.35 -5.14
C PHE A 29 -5.31 4.65 -4.36
N ILE A 30 -5.32 3.32 -4.36
CA ILE A 30 -6.28 2.55 -3.60
C ILE A 30 -5.64 1.27 -3.08
N ASN A 31 -6.01 0.93 -1.87
CA ASN A 31 -5.39 -0.14 -1.10
C ASN A 31 -6.30 -1.38 -1.06
N ASP A 32 -5.73 -2.57 -0.87
CA ASP A 32 -6.44 -3.86 -0.74
C ASP A 32 -6.15 -4.49 0.62
N LYS A 33 -7.14 -4.41 1.50
CA LYS A 33 -7.06 -4.96 2.86
C LYS A 33 -6.81 -6.46 2.90
N ALA A 34 -7.50 -7.21 2.03
CA ALA A 34 -7.52 -8.66 2.11
C ALA A 34 -6.19 -9.27 1.65
N ASN A 35 -5.52 -8.61 0.71
CA ASN A 35 -4.20 -8.99 0.24
C ASN A 35 -3.38 -7.70 0.13
N PRO A 36 -2.54 -7.37 1.13
CA PRO A 36 -1.96 -6.03 1.28
C PRO A 36 -1.22 -5.61 0.00
N ARG A 37 -1.88 -4.72 -0.73
CA ARG A 37 -1.50 -4.31 -2.09
C ARG A 37 -1.91 -2.85 -2.27
N MET A 38 -1.01 -2.08 -2.87
CA MET A 38 -1.31 -0.72 -3.29
C MET A 38 -1.43 -0.66 -4.81
N ALA A 39 -2.54 -0.11 -5.30
CA ALA A 39 -2.77 0.11 -6.72
C ALA A 39 -2.60 1.58 -7.09
N VAL A 40 -2.06 1.82 -8.29
CA VAL A 40 -2.00 3.13 -8.93
C VAL A 40 -2.95 3.12 -10.13
N ILE A 41 -3.88 4.07 -10.16
CA ILE A 41 -4.82 4.30 -11.24
C ILE A 41 -4.47 5.65 -11.88
N ASP A 42 -4.36 5.68 -13.20
CA ASP A 42 -4.20 6.93 -13.95
C ASP A 42 -5.58 7.50 -14.26
N LEU A 43 -5.82 8.77 -13.92
CA LEU A 43 -7.11 9.42 -14.10
C LEU A 43 -7.30 9.97 -15.52
N HIS A 44 -6.25 10.00 -16.34
CA HIS A 44 -6.39 10.37 -17.75
C HIS A 44 -7.23 9.34 -18.52
N ASP A 45 -7.00 8.04 -18.28
CA ASP A 45 -7.70 6.96 -18.97
C ASP A 45 -8.46 6.00 -18.04
N PHE A 46 -8.46 6.26 -16.73
CA PHE A 46 -9.17 5.50 -15.71
C PHE A 46 -8.73 4.02 -15.61
N GLU A 47 -7.49 3.72 -15.99
CA GLU A 47 -6.95 2.37 -15.97
C GLU A 47 -5.95 2.16 -14.82
N THR A 48 -5.96 0.94 -14.26
CA THR A 48 -4.96 0.52 -13.27
C THR A 48 -3.62 0.34 -13.96
N LYS A 49 -2.59 1.03 -13.47
CA LYS A 49 -1.25 1.02 -14.09
C LYS A 49 -0.24 0.15 -13.37
N GLN A 50 -0.43 -0.02 -12.07
CA GLN A 50 0.45 -0.82 -11.23
C GLN A 50 -0.33 -1.35 -10.04
N ILE A 51 0.03 -2.55 -9.61
CA ILE A 51 -0.32 -3.07 -8.29
C ILE A 51 0.98 -3.57 -7.68
N VAL A 52 1.37 -3.05 -6.53
CA VAL A 52 2.47 -3.57 -5.72
C VAL A 52 1.92 -4.41 -4.57
N VAL A 53 2.70 -5.38 -4.12
CA VAL A 53 2.35 -6.23 -2.97
C VAL A 53 3.29 -5.84 -1.83
N ASN A 54 2.75 -5.60 -0.64
CA ASN A 54 3.57 -5.35 0.53
C ASN A 54 4.29 -6.64 0.97
N PRO A 55 5.63 -6.64 1.13
CA PRO A 55 6.36 -7.85 1.49
C PRO A 55 6.25 -8.22 2.97
N PHE A 56 5.85 -7.30 3.85
CA PHE A 56 5.85 -7.50 5.30
C PHE A 56 4.45 -7.79 5.86
N PHE A 57 3.45 -7.04 5.40
CA PHE A 57 2.12 -7.07 6.00
C PHE A 57 1.30 -8.30 5.57
N LYS A 58 0.34 -8.68 6.41
CA LYS A 58 -0.65 -9.74 6.13
C LYS A 58 -2.05 -9.18 5.88
N ASN A 59 -2.25 -7.92 6.25
CA ASN A 59 -3.46 -7.16 6.09
C ASN A 59 -3.08 -5.68 6.10
N GLU A 60 -3.92 -4.86 5.53
CA GLU A 60 -3.82 -3.41 5.65
C GLU A 60 -5.20 -2.79 5.85
N HIS A 61 -5.26 -1.55 6.29
CA HIS A 61 -6.52 -0.80 6.27
C HIS A 61 -6.27 0.70 6.25
N GLY A 62 -5.30 1.20 7.03
CA GLY A 62 -5.04 2.64 7.06
C GLY A 62 -4.77 3.14 5.65
N GLY A 63 -5.53 4.16 5.26
CA GLY A 63 -5.78 4.46 3.86
C GLY A 63 -4.56 4.87 3.06
N ALA A 64 -4.70 4.86 1.73
CA ALA A 64 -3.69 5.21 0.73
C ALA A 64 -3.28 6.71 0.74
N PHE A 65 -3.23 7.34 1.91
CA PHE A 65 -3.04 8.78 2.05
C PHE A 65 -1.71 9.22 1.45
N VAL A 66 -1.73 10.37 0.79
CA VAL A 66 -0.55 10.93 0.12
C VAL A 66 0.05 12.06 0.93
N THR A 67 1.35 12.26 0.79
CA THR A 67 1.97 13.53 1.21
C THR A 67 1.50 14.68 0.29
N PRO A 68 1.58 15.97 0.71
CA PRO A 68 1.06 17.10 -0.06
C PRO A 68 1.56 17.27 -1.51
N ASN A 69 2.72 16.69 -1.84
CA ASN A 69 3.28 16.68 -3.20
C ASN A 69 3.29 15.29 -3.84
N THR A 70 2.52 14.35 -3.29
CA THR A 70 2.50 12.93 -3.69
C THR A 70 3.90 12.31 -3.75
N GLU A 71 4.81 12.70 -2.86
CA GLU A 71 6.14 12.10 -2.79
C GLU A 71 6.08 10.68 -2.26
N TYR A 72 5.12 10.42 -1.36
CA TYR A 72 4.82 9.10 -0.80
C TYR A 72 3.32 8.83 -0.75
N VAL A 73 2.98 7.55 -0.88
CA VAL A 73 1.66 6.96 -0.62
C VAL A 73 1.80 6.05 0.60
N MET A 74 1.00 6.30 1.64
CA MET A 74 1.08 5.56 2.89
C MET A 74 0.17 4.33 2.86
N GLU A 75 0.68 3.19 3.35
CA GLU A 75 -0.06 1.94 3.57
C GLU A 75 0.15 1.53 5.03
N ALA A 76 -0.92 1.30 5.80
CA ALA A 76 -0.79 0.93 7.21
C ALA A 76 -1.53 -0.37 7.55
N ALA A 77 -0.82 -1.24 8.28
CA ALA A 77 -1.37 -2.49 8.80
C ALA A 77 -2.51 -2.22 9.79
N GLN A 78 -3.59 -3.01 9.74
CA GLN A 78 -4.66 -2.94 10.74
C GLN A 78 -4.37 -3.81 11.96
N TYR A 79 -3.94 -5.04 11.71
CA TYR A 79 -3.64 -6.03 12.72
C TYR A 79 -2.15 -6.34 12.70
N ALA A 80 -1.57 -6.43 13.89
CA ALA A 80 -0.21 -6.90 14.05
C ALA A 80 -0.09 -8.35 13.54
N ALA A 81 1.01 -8.62 12.85
CA ALA A 81 1.34 -9.96 12.37
C ALA A 81 2.87 -10.13 12.40
N PRO A 82 3.38 -11.37 12.38
CA PRO A 82 4.78 -11.62 12.11
C PRO A 82 5.14 -11.11 10.72
N TYR A 83 6.31 -10.47 10.58
CA TYR A 83 6.81 -10.04 9.27
C TYR A 83 7.33 -11.21 8.43
N SER A 84 7.72 -12.33 9.06
CA SER A 84 7.99 -13.58 8.34
C SER A 84 6.68 -14.21 7.83
N SER A 85 6.81 -15.21 6.97
CA SER A 85 5.68 -16.05 6.55
C SER A 85 5.56 -17.33 7.39
N ASP A 86 6.40 -17.47 8.41
CA ASP A 86 6.39 -18.62 9.29
C ASP A 86 5.22 -18.54 10.26
N PHE A 87 4.79 -19.71 10.73
CA PHE A 87 3.85 -19.77 11.84
C PHE A 87 4.54 -19.29 13.13
N VAL A 88 3.90 -18.35 13.83
CA VAL A 88 4.32 -17.90 15.15
C VAL A 88 3.16 -18.12 16.13
N PRO A 89 3.38 -18.72 17.30
CA PRO A 89 2.36 -18.87 18.32
C PRO A 89 1.88 -17.52 18.87
N LEU A 90 0.61 -17.44 19.30
CA LEU A 90 0.05 -16.22 19.89
C LEU A 90 0.66 -15.90 21.25
N GLU A 91 1.24 -16.87 21.93
CA GLU A 91 1.96 -16.68 23.19
C GLU A 91 3.17 -15.75 23.01
N GLU A 92 3.74 -15.67 21.79
CA GLU A 92 4.86 -14.78 21.43
C GLU A 92 4.39 -13.44 20.84
N PHE A 93 3.13 -13.05 21.07
CA PHE A 93 2.53 -11.87 20.44
C PHE A 93 3.36 -10.60 20.68
N ASN A 94 3.76 -10.37 21.93
CA ASN A 94 4.49 -9.15 22.30
C ASN A 94 5.90 -9.14 21.71
N GLU A 95 6.55 -10.29 21.57
CA GLU A 95 7.90 -10.40 21.03
C GLU A 95 7.91 -10.31 19.50
N GLN A 96 6.96 -10.95 18.80
CA GLN A 96 7.08 -11.23 17.37
C GLN A 96 6.06 -10.50 16.48
N TYR A 97 4.91 -10.09 17.02
CA TYR A 97 3.86 -9.47 16.20
C TYR A 97 4.09 -7.96 16.13
N ARG A 98 4.05 -7.41 14.93
CA ARG A 98 4.25 -5.96 14.70
C ARG A 98 3.19 -5.43 13.75
N GLY A 99 2.70 -4.24 14.07
CA GLY A 99 2.06 -3.36 13.08
C GLY A 99 3.13 -2.48 12.43
N GLY A 100 2.81 -1.83 11.32
CA GLY A 100 3.73 -0.94 10.64
C GLY A 100 3.01 -0.02 9.66
N VAL A 101 3.77 0.92 9.11
CA VAL A 101 3.34 1.82 8.04
C VAL A 101 4.41 1.81 6.96
N THR A 102 4.03 1.47 5.74
CA THR A 102 4.90 1.58 4.57
C THR A 102 4.68 2.91 3.89
N TYR A 103 5.77 3.61 3.59
CA TYR A 103 5.80 4.79 2.75
C TYR A 103 6.27 4.37 1.36
N TRP A 104 5.34 4.24 0.44
CA TRP A 104 5.65 3.92 -0.95
C TRP A 104 6.11 5.17 -1.68
N LYS A 105 7.37 5.22 -2.11
CA LYS A 105 7.88 6.31 -2.94
C LYS A 105 7.10 6.33 -4.25
N PHE A 106 6.52 7.47 -4.61
CA PHE A 106 5.86 7.65 -5.91
C PHE A 106 6.73 8.51 -6.83
N ASP A 107 6.91 8.03 -8.06
CA ASP A 107 7.48 8.81 -9.16
C ASP A 107 6.34 9.30 -10.04
N ASP A 108 5.99 10.58 -9.86
CA ASP A 108 4.91 11.25 -10.58
C ASP A 108 5.16 11.37 -12.09
N LYS A 109 6.42 11.41 -12.53
CA LYS A 109 6.78 11.49 -13.95
C LYS A 109 6.55 10.17 -14.65
N VAL A 110 6.78 9.06 -13.94
CA VAL A 110 6.60 7.70 -14.46
C VAL A 110 5.18 7.18 -14.17
N GLY A 111 4.50 7.73 -13.17
CA GLY A 111 3.19 7.26 -12.71
C GLY A 111 3.28 5.91 -12.04
N ARG A 112 4.34 5.66 -11.26
CA ARG A 112 4.63 4.36 -10.63
C ARG A 112 5.18 4.55 -9.22
N LEU A 113 4.86 3.60 -8.35
CA LEU A 113 5.54 3.40 -7.08
C LEU A 113 6.91 2.76 -7.33
N ASP A 114 7.92 3.22 -6.59
CA ASP A 114 9.28 2.69 -6.59
C ASP A 114 9.58 1.95 -5.27
N PRO A 115 9.45 0.61 -5.25
CA PRO A 115 9.76 -0.19 -4.07
C PRO A 115 11.20 -0.05 -3.57
N SER A 116 12.16 0.32 -4.42
CA SER A 116 13.57 0.42 -4.04
C SER A 116 13.89 1.67 -3.22
N GLN A 117 13.03 2.69 -3.30
CA GLN A 117 13.10 3.92 -2.53
C GLN A 117 12.00 4.01 -1.46
N SER A 118 11.22 2.94 -1.29
CA SER A 118 10.16 2.83 -0.28
C SER A 118 10.71 2.26 1.03
N PHE A 119 10.04 2.54 2.14
CA PHE A 119 10.43 2.02 3.45
C PHE A 119 9.22 1.66 4.31
N THR A 120 9.42 0.73 5.25
CA THR A 120 8.42 0.23 6.21
C THR A 120 8.92 0.42 7.63
#